data_AF-A0A927GX35-F1
#
_entry.id   AF-A0A927GX35-F1
#
_cell.length_a   1.000
_cell.length_b   1.000
_cell.length_c   1.000
_cell.angle_alpha   90.00
_cell.angle_beta   90.00
_cell.angle_gamma   90.00
#
_symmetry.space_group_name_H-M   'P 1'
#
loop_
_entity.id
_entity.type
_entity.pdbx_description
1 polymer ?
#
loop_
_entity_poly.entity_id
_entity_poly.type
_entity_poly.pdbx_seq_one_letter_code
_entity_poly.pdbx_strand_id
1 'polypeptide(L)'
;MKKMMKAVTIATLAVGMIGTSAFAATADWTEVKGIFNSKIKVVIEGKGPSDITPLIVDGTAYLPVREMGNTLGMNVTWNEQESRIDIQQMKPPAQVQALDGIVLDVQEGKDGVRYVDVLNQGADAVNAIVRLVVPADFKVTDNKSETHDASMLKAGMKIEATHSLAMTKSIPPQAKAESIKIVHELGMTEGTIQSVQSTDHGLTIKVSDKADDPTAGVVLHVSKDTKLMSGVIGGEAVAQDQLKQGMKVKAYYGPVMTMSLPPQSAAQAIFVLDSNDNEAK
;
A
#
# COMPACT_ATOMS: atom_id res chain seq x y z
N MET A 1 -65.90 0.79 7.87
CA MET A 1 -64.49 0.49 7.57
C MET A 1 -63.60 1.46 8.35
N LYS A 2 -63.10 1.06 9.53
CA LYS A 2 -62.13 1.81 10.33
C LYS A 2 -60.73 1.49 9.80
N LYS A 3 -60.00 2.48 9.27
CA LYS A 3 -58.58 2.31 8.93
C LYS A 3 -57.75 2.61 10.18
N MET A 4 -57.07 1.59 10.68
CA MET A 4 -56.15 1.64 11.82
C MET A 4 -54.94 2.53 11.49
N MET A 5 -54.70 3.55 12.32
CA MET A 5 -53.41 4.22 12.42
C MET A 5 -52.41 3.24 13.04
N LYS A 6 -51.34 2.91 12.31
CA LYS A 6 -50.19 2.22 12.89
C LYS A 6 -49.30 3.28 13.55
N ALA A 7 -49.41 3.40 14.87
CA ALA A 7 -48.41 4.08 15.68
C ALA A 7 -47.16 3.20 15.68
N VAL A 8 -46.06 3.71 15.14
CA VAL A 8 -44.75 3.08 15.28
C VAL A 8 -44.21 3.51 16.63
N THR A 9 -44.41 2.67 17.63
CA THR A 9 -43.77 2.79 18.93
C THR A 9 -42.29 2.43 18.75
N ILE A 10 -41.39 3.40 18.93
CA ILE A 10 -39.96 3.10 19.08
C ILE A 10 -39.83 2.35 20.40
N ALA A 11 -39.62 1.03 20.32
CA ALA A 11 -39.41 0.17 21.47
C ALA A 11 -38.08 0.54 22.12
N THR A 12 -38.13 1.09 23.33
CA THR A 12 -37.01 1.11 24.26
C THR A 12 -36.61 -0.34 24.57
N LEU A 13 -35.44 -0.76 24.10
CA LEU A 13 -34.79 -1.97 24.61
C LEU A 13 -34.26 -1.64 26.02
N ALA A 14 -35.04 -1.95 27.05
CA ALA A 14 -34.57 -2.03 28.43
C ALA A 14 -34.68 -3.49 28.88
N VAL A 15 -33.62 -4.26 28.68
CA VAL A 15 -33.42 -5.55 29.35
C VAL A 15 -32.55 -5.25 30.57
N GLY A 16 -33.12 -5.39 31.77
CA GLY A 16 -32.47 -5.02 33.02
C GLY A 16 -31.49 -6.06 33.56
N MET A 17 -30.53 -5.60 34.36
CA MET A 17 -29.98 -6.30 35.52
C MET A 17 -29.56 -5.29 36.61
N ILE A 18 -29.71 -5.73 37.86
CA ILE A 18 -29.70 -5.00 39.13
C ILE A 18 -28.28 -4.65 39.59
N GLY A 19 -28.09 -3.46 40.18
CA GLY A 19 -26.88 -3.11 40.93
C GLY A 19 -26.78 -1.61 41.23
N THR A 20 -26.63 -1.25 42.50
CA THR A 20 -26.86 0.10 43.04
C THR A 20 -25.83 1.16 42.65
N SER A 21 -26.40 2.36 42.48
CA SER A 21 -25.84 3.72 42.61
C SER A 21 -25.15 4.37 41.41
N ALA A 22 -25.60 5.61 41.20
CA ALA A 22 -24.85 6.79 40.79
C ALA A 22 -25.17 7.38 39.40
N PHE A 23 -25.54 8.66 39.46
CA PHE A 23 -25.65 9.66 38.38
C PHE A 23 -26.79 9.49 37.37
N ALA A 24 -28.01 9.82 37.80
CA ALA A 24 -28.96 10.43 36.89
C ALA A 24 -28.49 11.87 36.61
N ALA A 25 -27.58 12.04 35.66
CA ALA A 25 -27.52 13.31 34.93
C ALA A 25 -28.87 13.42 34.22
N THR A 26 -29.73 14.33 34.67
CA THR A 26 -30.93 14.70 33.92
C THR A 26 -30.44 15.30 32.60
N ALA A 27 -30.27 14.45 31.60
CA ALA A 27 -30.20 14.92 30.23
C ALA A 27 -31.54 15.61 29.98
N ASP A 28 -31.52 16.94 29.84
CA ASP A 28 -32.69 17.76 29.54
C ASP A 28 -33.14 17.48 28.10
N TRP A 29 -33.72 16.32 27.89
CA TRP A 29 -34.35 15.96 26.63
C TRP A 29 -35.64 16.77 26.51
N THR A 30 -35.73 17.61 25.50
CA THR A 30 -36.98 18.26 25.11
C THR A 30 -37.71 17.37 24.12
N GLU A 31 -38.96 17.00 24.42
CA GLU A 31 -39.79 16.26 23.47
C GLU A 31 -40.15 17.18 22.31
N VAL A 32 -39.78 16.77 21.10
CA VAL A 32 -40.13 17.47 19.86
C VAL A 32 -41.13 16.62 19.08
N LYS A 33 -42.30 17.18 18.75
CA LYS A 33 -43.30 16.54 17.90
C LYS A 33 -43.14 17.01 16.46
N GLY A 34 -43.07 16.08 15.53
CA GLY A 34 -42.95 16.39 14.11
C GLY A 34 -43.63 15.37 13.22
N ILE A 35 -43.79 15.72 11.94
CA ILE A 35 -44.43 14.89 10.92
C ILE A 35 -43.49 14.74 9.73
N PHE A 36 -43.22 13.50 9.32
CA PHE A 36 -42.54 13.24 8.05
C PHE A 36 -43.47 13.55 6.88
N ASN A 37 -43.03 14.40 5.96
CA ASN A 37 -43.85 14.85 4.83
C ASN A 37 -43.23 14.47 3.48
N SER A 38 -43.63 13.32 2.96
CA SER A 38 -43.17 12.81 1.65
C SER A 38 -43.71 13.56 0.43
N LYS A 39 -44.61 14.53 0.62
CA LYS A 39 -45.09 15.39 -0.49
C LYS A 39 -44.13 16.54 -0.80
N ILE A 40 -43.23 16.88 0.13
CA ILE A 40 -42.22 17.91 -0.09
C ILE A 40 -41.10 17.29 -0.90
N LYS A 41 -40.88 17.85 -2.09
CA LYS A 41 -39.81 17.43 -3.00
C LYS A 41 -38.51 18.14 -2.65
N VAL A 42 -37.49 17.38 -2.32
CA VAL A 42 -36.14 17.90 -2.10
C VAL A 42 -35.36 17.83 -3.41
N VAL A 43 -34.81 18.96 -3.86
CA VAL A 43 -33.99 19.07 -5.07
C VAL A 43 -32.64 19.64 -4.65
N ILE A 44 -31.57 18.93 -4.96
CA ILE A 44 -30.19 19.25 -4.53
C ILE A 44 -29.39 19.57 -5.79
N GLU A 45 -28.81 20.77 -5.86
CA GLU A 45 -28.07 21.24 -7.04
C GLU A 45 -28.85 21.12 -8.37
N GLY A 46 -30.17 21.36 -8.33
CA GLY A 46 -31.06 21.21 -9.50
C GLY A 46 -31.36 19.78 -9.90
N LYS A 47 -30.83 18.77 -9.19
CA LYS A 47 -31.10 17.34 -9.39
C LYS A 47 -32.15 16.87 -8.38
N GLY A 48 -33.21 16.24 -8.86
CA GLY A 48 -34.27 15.70 -8.01
C GLY A 48 -35.62 15.48 -8.73
N PRO A 49 -36.67 15.07 -7.99
CA PRO A 49 -36.70 14.95 -6.52
C PRO A 49 -35.82 13.81 -5.98
N SER A 50 -35.15 14.03 -4.85
CA SER A 50 -34.45 12.98 -4.09
C SER A 50 -35.42 12.20 -3.21
N ASP A 51 -34.99 11.02 -2.72
CA ASP A 51 -35.77 10.18 -1.80
C ASP A 51 -35.76 10.69 -0.34
N ILE A 52 -35.18 11.87 -0.09
CA ILE A 52 -35.06 12.46 1.24
C ILE A 52 -36.43 12.94 1.69
N THR A 53 -36.93 12.38 2.80
CA THR A 53 -38.21 12.79 3.41
C THR A 53 -37.95 13.78 4.55
N PRO A 54 -38.38 15.06 4.43
CA PRO A 54 -38.22 16.04 5.49
C PRO A 54 -39.09 15.74 6.72
N LEU A 55 -38.56 16.04 7.90
CA LEU A 55 -39.30 16.11 9.15
C LEU A 55 -39.81 17.54 9.34
N ILE A 56 -41.11 17.72 9.52
CA ILE A 56 -41.71 19.04 9.80
C ILE A 56 -41.92 19.20 11.30
N VAL A 57 -41.30 20.21 11.89
CA VAL A 57 -41.48 20.63 13.28
C VAL A 57 -41.85 22.11 13.27
N ASP A 58 -43.00 22.46 13.86
CA ASP A 58 -43.50 23.85 13.95
C ASP A 58 -43.45 24.63 12.62
N GLY A 59 -43.81 23.96 11.52
CA GLY A 59 -43.82 24.55 10.18
C GLY A 59 -42.44 24.64 9.50
N THR A 60 -41.37 24.24 10.19
CA THR A 60 -39.99 24.22 9.66
C THR A 60 -39.63 22.81 9.19
N ALA A 61 -39.03 22.71 8.00
CA ALA A 61 -38.56 21.45 7.44
C ALA A 61 -37.11 21.16 7.82
N TYR A 62 -36.88 20.02 8.48
CA TYR A 62 -35.57 19.50 8.85
C TYR A 62 -35.22 18.31 7.96
N LEU A 63 -33.99 18.27 7.47
CA LEU A 63 -33.50 17.20 6.60
C LEU A 63 -32.53 16.28 7.36
N PRO A 64 -32.65 14.95 7.19
CA PRO A 64 -31.69 14.01 7.73
C PRO A 64 -30.26 14.29 7.25
N VAL A 65 -29.36 14.60 8.19
CA VAL A 65 -27.98 15.04 7.88
C VAL A 65 -27.16 13.98 7.17
N ARG A 66 -27.42 12.68 7.43
CA ARG A 66 -26.68 11.57 6.83
C ARG A 66 -26.99 11.44 5.33
N GLU A 67 -28.26 11.52 4.98
CA GLU A 67 -28.77 11.44 3.61
C GLU A 67 -28.36 12.67 2.81
N MET A 68 -28.42 13.85 3.42
CA MET A 68 -27.88 15.08 2.84
C MET A 68 -26.37 14.99 2.63
N GLY A 69 -25.62 14.51 3.64
CA GLY A 69 -24.18 14.31 3.55
C GLY A 69 -23.82 13.38 2.41
N ASN A 70 -24.41 12.19 2.34
CA ASN A 70 -24.18 11.23 1.26
C ASN A 70 -24.47 11.82 -0.12
N THR A 71 -25.57 12.56 -0.26
CA THR A 71 -25.95 13.19 -1.55
C THR A 71 -24.94 14.25 -1.97
N LEU A 72 -24.35 14.96 -1.01
CA LEU A 72 -23.34 15.99 -1.22
C LEU A 72 -21.90 15.44 -1.26
N GLY A 73 -21.71 14.10 -1.26
CA GLY A 73 -20.37 13.49 -1.26
C GLY A 73 -19.59 13.68 0.05
N MET A 74 -20.31 13.79 1.17
CA MET A 74 -19.76 13.88 2.53
C MET A 74 -20.02 12.58 3.28
N ASN A 75 -19.06 12.14 4.09
CA ASN A 75 -19.24 11.04 5.03
C ASN A 75 -19.72 11.59 6.37
N VAL A 76 -20.78 10.99 6.93
CA VAL A 76 -21.38 11.38 8.21
C VAL A 76 -21.30 10.22 9.20
N THR A 77 -20.49 10.36 10.25
CA THR A 77 -20.25 9.34 11.27
C THR A 77 -20.64 9.83 12.67
N TRP A 78 -21.00 8.90 13.54
CA TRP A 78 -21.25 9.16 14.96
C TRP A 78 -20.04 8.74 15.78
N ASN A 79 -19.48 9.67 16.55
CA ASN A 79 -18.47 9.40 17.55
C ASN A 79 -19.17 9.21 18.90
N GLU A 80 -19.25 7.96 19.35
CA GLU A 80 -19.91 7.57 20.60
C GLU A 80 -19.22 8.13 21.85
N GLN A 81 -17.88 8.17 21.86
CA GLN A 81 -17.10 8.61 23.01
C GLN A 81 -17.30 10.10 23.30
N GLU A 82 -17.42 10.90 22.24
CA GLU A 82 -17.55 12.35 22.34
C GLU A 82 -18.99 12.85 22.17
N SER A 83 -19.95 11.95 21.92
CA SER A 83 -21.32 12.29 21.54
C SER A 83 -21.36 13.33 20.41
N ARG A 84 -20.52 13.14 19.38
CA ARG A 84 -20.29 14.10 18.29
C ARG A 84 -20.68 13.49 16.94
N ILE A 85 -21.29 14.30 16.08
CA ILE A 85 -21.49 13.96 14.67
C ILE A 85 -20.31 14.53 13.87
N ASP A 86 -19.55 13.67 13.21
CA ASP A 86 -18.45 14.05 12.32
C ASP A 86 -18.95 14.08 10.87
N ILE A 87 -18.78 15.21 10.19
CA ILE A 87 -19.16 15.42 8.79
C ILE A 87 -17.90 15.83 8.03
N GLN A 88 -17.44 14.96 7.13
CA GLN A 88 -16.17 15.16 6.43
C GLN A 88 -16.36 14.95 4.92
N GLN A 89 -15.60 15.67 4.10
CA GLN A 89 -15.58 15.40 2.67
C GLN A 89 -15.16 13.95 2.45
N MET A 90 -15.90 13.22 1.60
CA MET A 90 -15.40 11.95 1.11
C MET A 90 -14.16 12.27 0.29
N LYS A 91 -12.99 11.88 0.78
CA LYS A 91 -11.77 11.94 0.00
C LYS A 91 -11.99 11.01 -1.20
N PRO A 92 -11.98 11.51 -2.46
CA PRO A 92 -12.04 10.64 -3.62
C PRO A 92 -10.94 9.58 -3.48
N PRO A 93 -11.18 8.32 -3.93
CA PRO A 93 -10.14 7.32 -3.88
C PRO A 93 -8.89 7.91 -4.52
N ALA A 94 -7.78 7.92 -3.77
CA ALA A 94 -6.53 8.44 -4.27
C ALA A 94 -6.24 7.73 -5.59
N GLN A 95 -5.98 8.49 -6.65
CA GLN A 95 -5.51 7.88 -7.88
C GLN A 95 -4.12 7.31 -7.59
N VAL A 96 -4.00 6.00 -7.73
CA VAL A 96 -2.78 5.27 -7.40
C VAL A 96 -2.26 4.50 -8.61
N GLN A 97 -0.96 4.31 -8.64
CA GLN A 97 -0.29 3.41 -9.56
C GLN A 97 0.20 2.19 -8.79
N ALA A 98 -0.03 1.01 -9.36
CA ALA A 98 0.47 -0.25 -8.83
C ALA A 98 1.95 -0.44 -9.20
N LEU A 99 2.68 -1.06 -8.29
CA LEU A 99 4.10 -1.35 -8.37
C LEU A 99 4.32 -2.76 -7.83
N ASP A 100 4.88 -3.64 -8.66
CA ASP A 100 5.41 -4.92 -8.20
C ASP A 100 6.93 -4.85 -8.24
N GLY A 101 7.58 -5.03 -7.09
CA GLY A 101 8.98 -4.67 -6.99
C GLY A 101 9.79 -5.26 -5.86
N ILE A 102 11.10 -5.07 -5.95
CA ILE A 102 12.09 -5.53 -4.98
C ILE A 102 12.60 -4.34 -4.20
N VAL A 103 12.54 -4.40 -2.87
CA VAL A 103 13.15 -3.39 -2.00
C VAL A 103 14.66 -3.49 -2.11
N LEU A 104 15.30 -2.43 -2.60
CA LEU A 104 16.75 -2.33 -2.78
C LEU A 104 17.43 -1.78 -1.53
N ASP A 105 16.82 -0.76 -0.95
CA ASP A 105 17.31 -0.05 0.23
C ASP A 105 16.15 0.56 1.04
N VAL A 106 16.37 0.77 2.33
CA VAL A 106 15.45 1.44 3.24
C VAL A 106 16.22 2.44 4.10
N GLN A 107 15.92 3.72 3.92
CA GLN A 107 16.56 4.82 4.64
C GLN A 107 15.58 5.44 5.63
N GLU A 108 16.00 5.59 6.88
CA GLU A 108 15.20 6.31 7.88
C GLU A 108 15.48 7.81 7.78
N GLY A 109 14.41 8.57 7.57
CA GLY A 109 14.39 10.02 7.56
C GLY A 109 14.08 10.60 8.94
N LYS A 110 13.83 11.92 8.95
CA LYS A 110 13.34 12.59 10.16
C LYS A 110 11.91 12.15 10.47
N ASP A 111 11.55 12.25 11.75
CA ASP A 111 10.18 12.01 12.24
C ASP A 111 9.64 10.61 11.91
N GLY A 112 10.51 9.61 11.75
CA GLY A 112 10.15 8.21 11.49
C GLY A 112 9.68 7.94 10.05
N VAL A 113 9.78 8.90 9.14
CA VAL A 113 9.51 8.69 7.71
C VAL A 113 10.58 7.77 7.14
N ARG A 114 10.19 6.75 6.38
CA ARG A 114 11.10 5.85 5.67
C ARG A 114 11.08 6.13 4.18
N TYR A 115 12.25 6.14 3.57
CA TYR A 115 12.43 6.19 2.13
C TYR A 115 12.81 4.79 1.65
N VAL A 116 11.93 4.17 0.90
CA VAL A 116 12.08 2.77 0.46
C VAL A 116 12.34 2.79 -1.04
N ASP A 117 13.55 2.45 -1.46
CA ASP A 117 13.92 2.36 -2.87
C ASP A 117 13.48 1.02 -3.42
N VAL A 118 12.57 1.04 -4.40
CA VAL A 118 11.94 -0.16 -4.93
C VAL A 118 12.21 -0.27 -6.43
N LEU A 119 12.79 -1.39 -6.84
CA LEU A 119 12.90 -1.76 -8.25
C LEU A 119 11.53 -2.21 -8.77
N ASN A 120 10.90 -1.38 -9.59
CA ASN A 120 9.71 -1.71 -10.36
C ASN A 120 10.05 -2.68 -11.50
N GLN A 121 9.66 -3.94 -11.33
CA GLN A 121 9.92 -4.95 -12.36
C GLN A 121 9.11 -4.72 -13.65
N GLY A 122 7.97 -4.02 -13.57
CA GLY A 122 7.10 -3.74 -14.70
C GLY A 122 7.40 -2.45 -15.48
N ALA A 123 8.40 -1.65 -15.08
CA ALA A 123 8.69 -0.35 -15.70
C ALA A 123 9.90 -0.37 -16.65
N ASP A 124 9.89 0.56 -17.61
CA ASP A 124 11.03 0.86 -18.49
C ASP A 124 12.25 1.36 -17.70
N ALA A 125 13.44 1.14 -18.25
CA ALA A 125 14.73 1.28 -17.54
C ALA A 125 14.94 2.63 -16.83
N VAL A 126 14.50 3.75 -17.43
CA VAL A 126 14.74 5.11 -16.92
C VAL A 126 13.98 5.40 -15.62
N ASN A 127 12.87 4.69 -15.36
CA ASN A 127 12.06 4.82 -14.13
C ASN A 127 11.95 3.47 -13.39
N ALA A 128 12.93 2.58 -13.59
CA ALA A 128 12.88 1.26 -13.00
C ALA A 128 12.91 1.30 -11.47
N ILE A 129 13.36 2.40 -10.86
CA ILE A 129 13.40 2.53 -9.40
C ILE A 129 12.55 3.71 -8.96
N VAL A 130 11.66 3.44 -8.02
CA VAL A 130 10.80 4.44 -7.38
C VAL A 130 11.13 4.46 -5.90
N ARG A 131 11.34 5.66 -5.35
CA ARG A 131 11.49 5.88 -3.92
C ARG A 131 10.11 6.11 -3.30
N LEU A 132 9.63 5.14 -2.55
CA LEU A 132 8.39 5.26 -1.80
C LEU A 132 8.65 6.04 -0.51
N VAL A 133 7.89 7.11 -0.29
CA VAL A 133 7.87 7.86 0.96
C VAL A 133 6.82 7.23 1.87
N VAL A 134 7.27 6.64 2.97
CA VAL A 134 6.46 5.85 3.91
C VAL A 134 6.41 6.59 5.25
N PRO A 135 5.25 7.13 5.66
CA PRO A 135 5.08 7.78 6.96
C PRO A 135 5.38 6.86 8.16
N ALA A 136 5.67 7.45 9.32
CA ALA A 136 6.03 6.70 10.53
C ALA A 136 4.92 5.76 11.03
N ASP A 137 3.66 6.17 10.91
CA ASP A 137 2.48 5.42 11.31
C ASP A 137 1.99 4.42 10.25
N PHE A 138 2.67 4.36 9.10
CA PHE A 138 2.28 3.52 7.97
C PHE A 138 2.34 2.05 8.33
N LYS A 139 1.30 1.33 7.90
CA LYS A 139 1.17 -0.12 8.12
C LYS A 139 1.35 -0.87 6.82
N VAL A 140 2.05 -1.99 6.91
CA VAL A 140 2.27 -2.93 5.81
C VAL A 140 1.46 -4.19 6.07
N THR A 141 1.08 -4.87 5.01
CA THR A 141 0.41 -6.17 5.11
C THR A 141 1.35 -7.28 4.65
N ASP A 142 1.17 -8.50 5.13
CA ASP A 142 1.85 -9.66 4.57
C ASP A 142 0.91 -10.48 3.66
N ASN A 143 1.42 -11.59 3.12
CA ASN A 143 0.64 -12.51 2.30
C ASN A 143 -0.52 -13.22 3.03
N LYS A 144 -0.59 -13.15 4.36
CA LYS A 144 -1.71 -13.65 5.17
C LYS A 144 -2.71 -12.55 5.51
N SER A 145 -2.52 -11.34 4.97
CA SER A 145 -3.30 -10.13 5.30
C SER A 145 -3.14 -9.68 6.75
N GLU A 146 -2.08 -10.11 7.45
CA GLU A 146 -1.75 -9.61 8.77
C GLU A 146 -1.09 -8.24 8.65
N THR A 147 -1.41 -7.33 9.58
CA THR A 147 -0.92 -5.95 9.56
C THR A 147 0.29 -5.80 10.47
N HIS A 148 1.35 -5.19 9.95
CA HIS A 148 2.62 -5.00 10.62
C HIS A 148 3.08 -3.54 10.53
N ASP A 149 4.06 -3.18 11.36
CA ASP A 149 4.71 -1.88 11.29
C ASP A 149 5.69 -1.81 10.11
N ALA A 150 5.75 -0.66 9.41
CA ALA A 150 6.65 -0.48 8.28
C ALA A 150 8.15 -0.55 8.63
N SER A 151 8.52 -0.58 9.92
CA SER A 151 9.89 -0.85 10.39
C SER A 151 10.43 -2.20 9.95
N MET A 152 9.57 -3.17 9.61
CA MET A 152 10.03 -4.48 9.15
C MET A 152 10.58 -4.47 7.72
N LEU A 153 10.31 -3.40 6.94
CA LEU A 153 10.78 -3.29 5.57
C LEU A 153 12.32 -3.26 5.53
N LYS A 154 12.90 -4.11 4.69
CA LYS A 154 14.35 -4.22 4.50
C LYS A 154 14.67 -4.62 3.06
N ALA A 155 15.91 -4.37 2.65
CA ALA A 155 16.43 -4.79 1.37
C ALA A 155 16.23 -6.31 1.15
N GLY A 156 15.86 -6.69 -0.08
CA GLY A 156 15.57 -8.07 -0.45
C GLY A 156 14.11 -8.49 -0.26
N MET A 157 13.23 -7.64 0.26
CA MET A 157 11.80 -7.95 0.27
C MET A 157 11.17 -7.77 -1.12
N LYS A 158 10.47 -8.78 -1.61
CA LYS A 158 9.54 -8.67 -2.74
C LYS A 158 8.21 -8.13 -2.23
N ILE A 159 7.73 -7.04 -2.83
CA ILE A 159 6.52 -6.33 -2.41
C ILE A 159 5.58 -6.05 -3.58
N GLU A 160 4.29 -6.02 -3.27
CA GLU A 160 3.24 -5.41 -4.08
C GLU A 160 2.83 -4.09 -3.42
N ALA A 161 2.99 -2.97 -4.10
CA ALA A 161 2.72 -1.65 -3.55
C ALA A 161 1.81 -0.82 -4.45
N THR A 162 1.16 0.18 -3.87
CA THR A 162 0.53 1.27 -4.60
C THR A 162 1.07 2.60 -4.12
N HIS A 163 1.23 3.55 -5.04
CA HIS A 163 1.74 4.88 -4.74
C HIS A 163 0.95 5.97 -5.46
N SER A 164 1.08 7.22 -5.00
CA SER A 164 0.47 8.38 -5.64
C SER A 164 0.91 8.56 -7.09
N LEU A 165 0.01 8.99 -7.98
CA LEU A 165 0.37 9.39 -9.35
C LEU A 165 1.30 10.61 -9.39
N ALA A 166 1.23 11.47 -8.37
CA ALA A 166 2.16 12.59 -8.24
C ALA A 166 3.53 12.06 -7.82
N MET A 167 4.55 12.34 -8.63
CA MET A 167 5.94 11.97 -8.39
C MET A 167 6.87 13.18 -8.53
N THR A 168 7.99 13.17 -7.82
CA THR A 168 9.05 14.18 -7.99
C THR A 168 9.85 13.94 -9.27
N LYS A 169 10.54 14.97 -9.76
CA LYS A 169 11.48 14.88 -10.90
C LYS A 169 12.93 14.55 -10.47
N SER A 170 13.10 13.92 -9.30
CA SER A 170 14.42 13.48 -8.82
C SER A 170 14.81 12.13 -9.41
N ILE A 171 16.05 11.70 -9.18
CA ILE A 171 16.52 10.34 -9.49
C ILE A 171 16.98 9.70 -8.17
N PRO A 172 16.31 8.64 -7.67
CA PRO A 172 15.05 8.09 -8.20
C PRO A 172 13.87 9.07 -7.99
N PRO A 173 12.80 8.99 -8.80
CA PRO A 173 11.56 9.73 -8.56
C PRO A 173 10.93 9.25 -7.25
N GLN A 174 10.37 10.20 -6.48
CA GLN A 174 9.76 9.93 -5.19
C GLN A 174 8.24 10.01 -5.29
N ALA A 175 7.54 9.08 -4.67
CA ALA A 175 6.08 9.06 -4.60
C ALA A 175 5.62 8.65 -3.20
N LYS A 176 4.45 9.13 -2.78
CA LYS A 176 3.88 8.71 -1.49
C LYS A 176 3.37 7.28 -1.59
N ALA A 177 3.74 6.42 -0.64
CA ALA A 177 3.15 5.09 -0.52
C ALA A 177 1.69 5.19 -0.07
N GLU A 178 0.80 4.44 -0.72
CA GLU A 178 -0.61 4.32 -0.34
C GLU A 178 -0.93 2.90 0.18
N SER A 179 -0.25 1.87 -0.32
CA SER A 179 -0.28 0.53 0.27
C SER A 179 1.02 -0.22 0.01
N ILE A 180 1.44 -1.08 0.94
CA ILE A 180 2.55 -2.02 0.74
C ILE A 180 2.14 -3.38 1.31
N LYS A 181 2.27 -4.41 0.48
CA LYS A 181 2.08 -5.81 0.83
C LYS A 181 3.38 -6.57 0.60
N ILE A 182 3.87 -7.22 1.64
CA ILE A 182 5.08 -8.04 1.62
C ILE A 182 4.71 -9.42 1.12
N VAL A 183 5.34 -9.82 0.01
CA VAL A 183 5.08 -11.11 -0.63
C VAL A 183 6.02 -12.16 -0.04
N HIS A 184 7.32 -11.98 -0.19
CA HIS A 184 8.33 -12.88 0.38
C HIS A 184 9.70 -12.21 0.41
N GLU A 185 10.64 -12.80 1.15
CA GLU A 185 12.03 -12.37 1.13
C GLU A 185 12.79 -13.10 0.01
N LEU A 186 13.63 -12.36 -0.70
CA LEU A 186 14.54 -12.85 -1.72
C LEU A 186 15.92 -13.08 -1.11
N GLY A 187 16.65 -14.02 -1.68
CA GLY A 187 18.08 -14.13 -1.42
C GLY A 187 18.84 -13.00 -2.10
N MET A 188 19.92 -12.55 -1.47
CA MET A 188 20.80 -11.53 -2.01
C MET A 188 22.24 -12.05 -2.01
N THR A 189 22.98 -11.78 -3.08
CA THR A 189 24.42 -12.04 -3.14
C THR A 189 25.09 -10.88 -3.84
N GLU A 190 26.24 -10.47 -3.32
CA GLU A 190 27.14 -9.55 -3.98
C GLU A 190 28.43 -10.31 -4.27
N GLY A 191 29.03 -10.07 -5.43
CA GLY A 191 30.34 -10.61 -5.75
C GLY A 191 30.69 -10.51 -7.22
N THR A 192 31.68 -11.30 -7.65
CA THR A 192 32.17 -11.25 -9.03
C THR A 192 31.60 -12.40 -9.86
N ILE A 193 31.23 -12.13 -11.12
CA ILE A 193 30.86 -13.17 -12.08
C ILE A 193 32.09 -14.03 -12.38
N GLN A 194 32.05 -15.31 -11.99
CA GLN A 194 33.12 -16.28 -12.21
C GLN A 194 32.97 -17.04 -13.51
N SER A 195 31.73 -17.25 -13.97
CA SER A 195 31.46 -17.89 -15.26
C SER A 195 30.11 -17.45 -15.81
N VAL A 196 29.98 -17.50 -17.14
CA VAL A 196 28.75 -17.26 -17.89
C VAL A 196 28.58 -18.40 -18.88
N GLN A 197 27.43 -19.07 -18.89
CA GLN A 197 27.11 -20.15 -19.81
C GLN A 197 25.76 -19.89 -20.46
N SER A 198 25.70 -19.92 -21.79
CA SER A 198 24.44 -19.84 -22.52
C SER A 198 23.65 -21.14 -22.39
N THR A 199 22.34 -21.02 -22.32
CA THR A 199 21.38 -22.14 -22.27
C THR A 199 20.26 -21.89 -23.26
N ASP A 200 19.44 -22.90 -23.56
CA ASP A 200 18.30 -22.77 -24.48
C ASP A 200 17.25 -21.74 -23.99
N HIS A 201 17.27 -21.38 -22.70
CA HIS A 201 16.27 -20.51 -22.07
C HIS A 201 16.84 -19.20 -21.51
N GLY A 202 18.10 -18.87 -21.84
CA GLY A 202 18.78 -17.68 -21.34
C GLY A 202 20.24 -17.98 -21.03
N LEU A 203 20.72 -17.55 -19.86
CA LEU A 203 22.10 -17.80 -19.43
C LEU A 203 22.16 -18.17 -17.95
N THR A 204 23.21 -18.86 -17.56
CA THR A 204 23.58 -19.08 -16.16
C THR A 204 24.85 -18.32 -15.84
N ILE A 205 24.86 -17.64 -14.69
CA ILE A 205 26.06 -17.02 -14.15
C ILE A 205 26.41 -17.63 -12.80
N LYS A 206 27.71 -17.78 -12.51
CA LYS A 206 28.18 -18.08 -11.15
C LYS A 206 28.66 -16.78 -10.50
N VAL A 207 28.08 -16.38 -9.38
CA VAL A 207 28.51 -15.21 -8.60
C VAL A 207 29.22 -15.70 -7.34
N SER A 208 30.47 -15.28 -7.13
CA SER A 208 31.27 -15.63 -5.94
C SER A 208 32.38 -14.61 -5.71
N ASP A 209 32.69 -14.35 -4.44
CA ASP A 209 33.89 -13.60 -4.00
C ASP A 209 35.13 -14.49 -3.84
N LYS A 210 34.97 -15.81 -3.93
CA LYS A 210 36.06 -16.78 -3.86
C LYS A 210 36.21 -17.46 -5.21
N ALA A 211 37.11 -16.94 -6.04
CA ALA A 211 37.34 -17.44 -7.40
C ALA A 211 37.85 -18.90 -7.41
N ASP A 212 38.68 -19.25 -6.43
CA ASP A 212 39.35 -20.57 -6.37
C ASP A 212 38.51 -21.68 -5.73
N ASP A 213 37.31 -21.37 -5.24
CA ASP A 213 36.42 -22.34 -4.61
C ASP A 213 35.27 -22.71 -5.57
N PRO A 214 35.28 -23.93 -6.15
CA PRO A 214 34.22 -24.35 -7.06
C PRO A 214 32.86 -24.46 -6.38
N THR A 215 32.83 -24.69 -5.05
CA THR A 215 31.61 -24.85 -4.25
C THR A 215 31.05 -23.55 -3.68
N ALA A 216 31.87 -22.48 -3.66
CA ALA A 216 31.46 -21.17 -3.16
C ALA A 216 30.58 -20.41 -4.16
N GLY A 217 29.74 -19.53 -3.60
CA GLY A 217 28.88 -18.63 -4.36
C GLY A 217 27.51 -19.23 -4.68
N VAL A 218 26.83 -18.61 -5.64
CA VAL A 218 25.50 -19.03 -6.11
C VAL A 218 25.51 -19.05 -7.63
N VAL A 219 24.89 -20.07 -8.23
CA VAL A 219 24.60 -20.09 -9.66
C VAL A 219 23.20 -19.54 -9.89
N LEU A 220 23.11 -18.57 -10.78
CA LEU A 220 21.88 -17.82 -11.05
C LEU A 220 21.42 -18.08 -12.48
N HIS A 221 20.17 -18.52 -12.61
CA HIS A 221 19.50 -18.63 -13.91
C HIS A 221 18.91 -17.28 -14.30
N VAL A 222 19.41 -16.72 -15.39
CA VAL A 222 19.00 -15.43 -15.93
C VAL A 222 18.10 -15.67 -17.12
N SER A 223 16.84 -15.26 -16.99
CA SER A 223 15.80 -15.39 -18.02
C SER A 223 15.41 -14.01 -18.55
N LYS A 224 14.43 -13.97 -19.47
CA LYS A 224 13.86 -12.71 -19.98
C LYS A 224 13.17 -11.88 -18.90
N ASP A 225 12.76 -12.52 -17.81
CA ASP A 225 12.07 -11.86 -16.69
C ASP A 225 13.07 -11.30 -15.66
N THR A 226 14.35 -11.67 -15.76
CA THR A 226 15.39 -11.12 -14.89
C THR A 226 15.68 -9.67 -15.27
N LYS A 227 15.51 -8.76 -14.31
CA LYS A 227 15.86 -7.35 -14.53
C LYS A 227 17.38 -7.17 -14.46
N LEU A 228 17.99 -6.66 -15.53
CA LEU A 228 19.43 -6.40 -15.61
C LEU A 228 19.67 -4.89 -15.69
N MET A 229 20.49 -4.35 -14.79
CA MET A 229 20.77 -2.92 -14.71
C MET A 229 22.24 -2.62 -14.44
N SER A 230 22.73 -1.47 -14.92
CA SER A 230 24.07 -0.95 -14.62
C SER A 230 23.97 0.05 -13.47
N GLY A 231 24.62 -0.21 -12.34
CA GLY A 231 24.47 0.56 -11.13
C GLY A 231 23.13 0.36 -10.44
N VAL A 232 23.08 0.63 -9.13
CA VAL A 232 21.87 0.38 -8.33
C VAL A 232 20.85 1.49 -8.47
N ILE A 233 21.22 2.75 -8.69
CA ILE A 233 20.29 3.89 -8.79
C ILE A 233 20.59 4.70 -10.06
N GLY A 234 19.55 5.02 -10.84
CA GLY A 234 19.70 5.81 -12.08
C GLY A 234 20.38 5.05 -13.23
N GLY A 235 20.52 3.74 -13.07
CA GLY A 235 21.15 2.83 -14.01
C GLY A 235 20.39 2.58 -15.30
N GLU A 236 21.12 2.22 -16.35
CA GLU A 236 20.53 1.81 -17.63
C GLU A 236 20.29 0.29 -17.67
N ALA A 237 19.38 -0.15 -18.54
CA ALA A 237 19.17 -1.58 -18.77
C ALA A 237 20.40 -2.22 -19.42
N VAL A 238 20.82 -3.36 -18.90
CA VAL A 238 21.95 -4.12 -19.41
C VAL A 238 21.43 -5.30 -20.23
N ALA A 239 21.98 -5.51 -21.41
CA ALA A 239 21.62 -6.67 -22.22
C ALA A 239 22.27 -7.95 -21.65
N GLN A 240 21.60 -9.08 -21.80
CA GLN A 240 22.07 -10.37 -21.27
C GLN A 240 23.47 -10.77 -21.75
N ASP A 241 23.79 -10.48 -23.01
CA ASP A 241 25.08 -10.75 -23.65
C ASP A 241 26.22 -9.83 -23.17
N GLN A 242 25.89 -8.75 -22.47
CA GLN A 242 26.87 -7.86 -21.85
C GLN A 242 27.38 -8.40 -20.52
N LEU A 243 26.70 -9.37 -19.88
CA LEU A 243 27.18 -10.02 -18.67
C LEU A 243 28.43 -10.85 -18.99
N LYS A 244 29.56 -10.49 -18.36
CA LYS A 244 30.85 -11.12 -18.60
C LYS A 244 31.54 -11.49 -17.29
N GLN A 245 32.37 -12.52 -17.36
CA GLN A 245 33.25 -12.89 -16.27
C GLN A 245 34.10 -11.67 -15.83
N GLY A 246 34.29 -11.53 -14.52
CA GLY A 246 35.03 -10.43 -13.92
C GLY A 246 34.19 -9.21 -13.53
N MET A 247 32.93 -9.11 -13.99
CA MET A 247 32.02 -8.05 -13.56
C MET A 247 31.62 -8.24 -12.09
N LYS A 248 31.64 -7.16 -11.30
CA LYS A 248 31.03 -7.15 -9.97
C LYS A 248 29.53 -6.97 -10.12
N VAL A 249 28.75 -7.73 -9.35
CA VAL A 249 27.30 -7.68 -9.40
C VAL A 249 26.70 -7.79 -8.00
N LYS A 250 25.55 -7.15 -7.83
CA LYS A 250 24.61 -7.42 -6.74
C LYS A 250 23.36 -8.07 -7.33
N ALA A 251 23.04 -9.27 -6.89
CA ALA A 251 21.95 -10.06 -7.44
C ALA A 251 20.91 -10.41 -6.37
N TYR A 252 19.64 -10.34 -6.76
CA TYR A 252 18.49 -10.79 -6.01
C TYR A 252 17.91 -12.03 -6.68
N TYR A 253 17.63 -13.08 -5.90
CA TYR A 253 17.20 -14.37 -6.41
C TYR A 253 16.08 -14.98 -5.57
N GLY A 254 15.35 -15.90 -6.18
CA GLY A 254 14.15 -16.50 -5.59
C GLY A 254 14.43 -17.24 -4.27
N PRO A 255 13.38 -17.44 -3.44
CA PRO A 255 13.51 -18.09 -2.14
C PRO A 255 13.77 -19.61 -2.24
N VAL A 256 13.57 -20.20 -3.42
CA VAL A 256 13.82 -21.62 -3.67
C VAL A 256 15.18 -21.80 -4.33
N MET A 257 15.96 -22.74 -3.80
CA MET A 257 17.31 -23.06 -4.25
C MET A 257 17.51 -24.58 -4.38
N THR A 258 18.45 -25.00 -5.22
CA THR A 258 18.88 -26.40 -5.29
C THR A 258 19.82 -26.74 -4.13
N MET A 259 19.81 -28.01 -3.69
CA MET A 259 20.74 -28.53 -2.68
C MET A 259 22.10 -28.93 -3.27
N SER A 260 22.58 -28.23 -4.31
CA SER A 260 23.89 -28.46 -4.92
C SER A 260 24.98 -27.59 -4.32
N LEU A 261 26.23 -27.84 -4.68
CA LEU A 261 27.39 -27.01 -4.33
C LEU A 261 28.08 -26.55 -5.63
N PRO A 262 27.97 -25.28 -6.03
CA PRO A 262 27.21 -24.20 -5.38
C PRO A 262 25.68 -24.40 -5.54
N PRO A 263 24.86 -23.81 -4.66
CA PRO A 263 23.42 -23.82 -4.82
C PRO A 263 23.00 -22.98 -6.03
N GLN A 264 21.87 -23.33 -6.65
CA GLN A 264 21.35 -22.66 -7.85
C GLN A 264 19.96 -22.08 -7.58
N SER A 265 19.66 -20.91 -8.15
CA SER A 265 18.35 -20.26 -8.03
C SER A 265 18.02 -19.39 -9.26
N ALA A 266 16.75 -19.01 -9.41
CA ALA A 266 16.32 -18.09 -10.45
C ALA A 266 16.64 -16.65 -10.06
N ALA A 267 17.30 -15.90 -10.96
CA ALA A 267 17.59 -14.48 -10.77
C ALA A 267 16.35 -13.63 -11.01
N GLN A 268 16.04 -12.77 -10.04
CA GLN A 268 14.96 -11.79 -10.13
C GLN A 268 15.48 -10.42 -10.60
N ALA A 269 16.66 -10.02 -10.12
CA ALA A 269 17.35 -8.82 -10.57
C ALA A 269 18.86 -8.96 -10.41
N ILE A 270 19.62 -8.35 -11.32
CA ILE A 270 21.08 -8.27 -11.26
C ILE A 270 21.48 -6.83 -11.60
N PHE A 271 22.23 -6.24 -10.69
CA PHE A 271 22.86 -4.93 -10.85
C PHE A 271 24.35 -5.13 -11.10
N VAL A 272 24.85 -4.72 -12.26
CA VAL A 272 26.27 -4.64 -12.55
C VAL A 272 26.82 -3.42 -11.82
N LEU A 273 27.74 -3.64 -10.88
CA LEU A 273 28.28 -2.58 -10.04
C LEU A 273 29.46 -1.94 -10.74
N ASP A 274 29.40 -0.63 -10.93
CA ASP A 274 30.55 0.15 -11.38
C ASP A 274 31.47 0.49 -10.20
N SER A 275 32.71 0.86 -10.51
CA SER A 275 33.73 1.17 -9.49
C SER A 275 33.32 2.30 -8.53
N ASN A 276 32.33 3.12 -8.92
CA ASN A 276 31.87 4.31 -8.22
C ASN A 276 30.66 4.05 -7.28
N ASP A 277 30.01 2.88 -7.36
CA ASP A 277 28.81 2.60 -6.54
C ASP A 277 29.12 2.31 -5.06
N ASN A 278 30.40 2.18 -4.71
CA ASN A 278 30.85 1.97 -3.32
C ASN A 278 30.83 3.24 -2.45
N GLU A 279 30.51 4.42 -3.01
CA GLU A 279 30.64 5.70 -2.31
C GLU A 279 29.33 6.33 -1.81
N ALA A 280 28.17 5.76 -2.12
CA ALA A 280 26.89 6.21 -1.57
C ALA A 280 26.44 5.33 -0.40
N LYS A 281 27.20 5.37 0.70
CA LYS A 281 26.78 4.86 2.02
C LYS A 281 26.17 5.98 2.86
#